data_AF-A0A6B3IB18-F1
#
_entry.id   AF-A0A6B3IB18-F1
#
_cell.length_a   1.000
_cell.length_b   1.000
_cell.length_c   1.000
_cell.angle_alpha   90.00
_cell.angle_beta   90.00
_cell.angle_gamma   90.00
#
_symmetry.space_group_name_H-M   'P 1'
#
loop_
_entity.id
_entity.type
_entity.pdbx_description
1 polymer ?
#
loop_
_entity_poly.entity_id
_entity_poly.type
_entity_poly.pdbx_seq_one_letter_code
_entity_poly.pdbx_strand_id
1 'polypeptide(L)'
;RQGMDGIWLALLLGAVVVVLAIPSAPWLVDAFGASDTAAPYAITYLRISSFGIPAMLVVLAATGVLRGLQDTRTPLYVAIGGFTANGILNVVLVYGAGLGIAGSAWGTVLAQVGMAVAYLIVVVRGARKHGASLRPDAAGIRASARA
;
A
#
# COMPACT_ATOMS: atom_id res chain seq x y z
N ARG A 1 -2.91 9.64 -19.36
CA ARG A 1 -1.74 8.82 -19.79
C ARG A 1 -0.76 8.64 -18.62
N GLN A 2 -0.31 9.71 -17.96
CA GLN A 2 0.65 9.68 -16.82
C GLN A 2 0.22 8.88 -15.57
N GLY A 3 -1.08 8.67 -15.32
CA GLY A 3 -1.54 8.04 -14.07
C GLY A 3 -1.28 6.54 -13.93
N MET A 4 -1.22 5.79 -15.03
CA MET A 4 -0.96 4.34 -14.97
C MET A 4 0.53 4.02 -14.79
N ASP A 5 1.40 4.88 -15.31
CA ASP A 5 2.85 4.74 -15.15
C ASP A 5 3.26 4.85 -13.68
N GLY A 6 2.62 5.76 -12.94
CA GLY A 6 2.80 5.89 -11.49
C GLY A 6 2.37 4.64 -10.70
N ILE A 7 1.32 3.95 -11.12
CA ILE A 7 0.85 2.71 -10.46
C ILE A 7 1.84 1.57 -10.69
N TRP A 8 2.35 1.41 -11.92
CA TRP A 8 3.38 0.41 -12.22
C TRP A 8 4.70 0.68 -11.50
N LEU A 9 5.13 1.94 -11.47
CA LEU A 9 6.32 2.36 -10.72
C LEU A 9 6.15 2.06 -9.23
N ALA A 10 4.99 2.37 -8.66
CA ALA A 10 4.65 2.08 -7.26
C ALA A 10 4.70 0.58 -6.95
N LEU A 11 4.18 -0.27 -7.84
CA LEU A 11 4.24 -1.73 -7.68
C LEU A 11 5.66 -2.27 -7.75
N LEU A 12 6.47 -1.79 -8.70
CA LEU A 12 7.86 -2.22 -8.86
C LEU A 12 8.72 -1.79 -7.69
N LEU A 13 8.62 -0.52 -7.26
CA LEU A 13 9.30 -0.03 -6.06
C LEU A 13 8.84 -0.79 -4.81
N GLY A 14 7.53 -1.04 -4.68
CA GLY A 14 6.98 -1.83 -3.59
C GLY A 14 7.56 -3.25 -3.53
N ALA A 15 7.66 -3.92 -4.68
CA ALA A 15 8.25 -5.25 -4.76
C ALA A 15 9.72 -5.24 -4.35
N VAL A 16 10.51 -4.26 -4.81
CA VAL A 16 11.91 -4.09 -4.40
C VAL A 16 12.01 -3.89 -2.89
N VAL A 17 11.17 -3.02 -2.31
CA VAL A 17 11.18 -2.78 -0.87
C VAL A 17 10.81 -4.04 -0.09
N VAL A 18 9.81 -4.81 -0.53
CA VAL A 18 9.43 -6.08 0.13
C VAL A 18 10.60 -7.07 0.13
N VAL A 19 11.26 -7.24 -1.03
CA VAL A 19 12.38 -8.18 -1.19
C VAL A 19 13.57 -7.79 -0.32
N LEU A 20 13.81 -6.49 -0.12
CA LEU A 20 14.89 -6.01 0.74
C LEU A 20 14.51 -6.00 2.23
N ALA A 21 13.28 -5.63 2.59
CA ALA A 21 12.82 -5.45 3.96
C ALA A 21 12.65 -6.77 4.72
N ILE A 22 12.14 -7.83 4.08
CA ILE A 22 11.92 -9.13 4.72
C ILE A 22 13.21 -9.77 5.26
N PRO A 23 14.31 -9.88 4.48
CA PRO A 23 15.57 -10.45 4.97
C PRO A 23 16.32 -9.50 5.89
N SER A 24 16.22 -8.18 5.70
CA SER A 24 16.87 -7.18 6.57
C SER A 24 16.15 -6.94 7.88
N ALA A 25 14.94 -7.48 8.08
CA ALA A 25 14.13 -7.24 9.27
C ALA A 25 14.85 -7.47 10.62
N PRO A 26 15.59 -8.57 10.83
CA PRO A 26 16.33 -8.78 12.08
C PRO A 26 17.43 -7.74 12.29
N TRP A 27 18.18 -7.41 11.24
CA TRP A 27 19.24 -6.41 11.29
C TRP A 27 18.69 -5.01 11.56
N LEU A 28 17.57 -4.65 10.94
CA LEU A 28 16.88 -3.38 11.19
C LEU A 28 16.44 -3.30 12.65
N VAL A 29 15.76 -4.33 13.15
CA VAL A 29 15.25 -4.36 14.53
C VAL A 29 16.39 -4.27 15.56
N ASP A 30 17.51 -4.93 15.29
CA ASP A 30 18.72 -4.85 16.13
C ASP A 30 19.37 -3.46 16.07
N ALA A 31 19.48 -2.87 14.87
CA ALA A 31 19.98 -1.51 14.68
C ALA A 31 19.12 -0.43 15.38
N PHE A 32 17.81 -0.69 15.52
CA PHE A 32 16.89 0.16 16.30
C PHE A 32 17.02 -0.04 17.82
N GLY A 33 17.83 -0.99 18.29
CA GLY A 33 18.06 -1.25 19.71
C GLY A 33 16.86 -1.88 20.41
N ALA A 34 16.09 -2.72 19.72
CA ALA A 34 14.96 -3.41 20.34
C ALA A 34 15.43 -4.36 21.45
N SER A 35 14.73 -4.39 22.58
CA SER A 35 15.02 -5.34 23.66
C SER A 35 14.80 -6.79 23.20
N ASP A 36 15.49 -7.75 23.80
CA ASP A 36 15.35 -9.19 23.50
C ASP A 36 13.90 -9.70 23.58
N THR A 37 13.10 -9.07 24.45
CA THR A 37 11.68 -9.37 24.64
C THR A 37 10.78 -8.78 23.55
N ALA A 38 11.19 -7.69 22.90
CA ALA A 38 10.42 -6.99 21.87
C ALA A 38 10.87 -7.35 20.45
N ALA A 39 12.14 -7.73 20.26
CA ALA A 39 12.73 -8.02 18.97
C ALA A 39 11.96 -9.09 18.15
N PRO A 40 11.50 -10.23 18.73
CA PRO A 40 10.74 -11.22 17.97
C PRO A 40 9.40 -10.66 17.43
N TYR A 41 8.72 -9.83 18.23
CA TYR A 41 7.47 -9.19 17.83
C TYR A 41 7.69 -8.11 16.78
N ALA A 42 8.74 -7.29 16.93
CA ALA A 42 9.11 -6.26 15.98
C ALA A 42 9.49 -6.87 14.61
N ILE A 43 10.27 -7.95 14.59
CA ILE A 43 10.62 -8.67 13.35
C ILE A 43 9.36 -9.20 12.66
N THR A 44 8.47 -9.83 13.43
CA THR A 44 7.21 -10.38 12.89
C THR A 44 6.34 -9.26 12.31
N TYR A 45 6.18 -8.17 13.06
CA TYR A 45 5.41 -7.01 12.62
C TYR A 45 5.99 -6.39 11.35
N LEU A 46 7.31 -6.21 11.29
CA LEU A 46 7.99 -5.58 10.16
C LEU A 46 7.89 -6.45 8.91
N ARG A 47 8.07 -7.77 9.02
CA ARG A 47 7.89 -8.72 7.91
C ARG A 47 6.47 -8.70 7.36
N ILE A 48 5.46 -8.72 8.22
CA ILE A 48 4.07 -8.66 7.78
C ILE A 48 3.77 -7.29 7.15
N SER A 49 4.16 -6.20 7.81
CA SER A 49 3.91 -4.83 7.33
C SER A 49 4.59 -4.54 5.99
N SER A 50 5.71 -5.22 5.71
CA SER A 50 6.41 -5.11 4.43
C SER A 50 5.49 -5.40 3.25
N PHE A 51 4.59 -6.38 3.37
CA PHE A 51 3.62 -6.73 2.33
C PHE A 51 2.58 -5.63 2.06
N GLY A 52 2.37 -4.69 2.98
CA GLY A 52 1.50 -3.54 2.79
C GLY A 52 2.11 -2.43 1.93
N ILE A 53 3.45 -2.35 1.89
CA ILE A 53 4.19 -1.27 1.22
C ILE A 53 3.79 -1.10 -0.26
N PRO A 54 3.70 -2.16 -1.09
CA PRO A 54 3.24 -2.02 -2.47
C PRO A 54 1.84 -1.41 -2.58
N ALA A 55 0.90 -1.85 -1.73
CA ALA A 55 -0.45 -1.33 -1.72
C ALA A 55 -0.49 0.15 -1.31
N MET A 56 0.29 0.54 -0.30
CA MET A 56 0.39 1.93 0.13
C MET A 56 1.01 2.84 -0.94
N LEU A 57 2.02 2.37 -1.66
CA LEU A 57 2.61 3.13 -2.78
C LEU A 57 1.59 3.35 -3.91
N VAL A 58 0.77 2.34 -4.21
CA VAL A 58 -0.34 2.48 -5.18
C VAL A 58 -1.37 3.50 -4.70
N VAL A 59 -1.74 3.46 -3.41
CA VAL A 59 -2.63 4.45 -2.78
C VAL A 59 -2.07 5.87 -2.91
N LEU A 60 -0.77 6.06 -2.63
CA LEU A 60 -0.11 7.37 -2.76
C LEU A 60 -0.11 7.86 -4.21
N ALA A 61 0.26 7.00 -5.16
CA ALA A 61 0.28 7.32 -6.58
C ALA A 61 -1.11 7.70 -7.09
N ALA A 62 -2.13 6.89 -6.81
CA ALA A 62 -3.51 7.16 -7.20
C ALA A 62 -4.05 8.45 -6.58
N THR A 63 -3.75 8.69 -5.30
CA THR A 63 -4.15 9.91 -4.61
C THR A 63 -3.45 11.15 -5.16
N GLY A 64 -2.18 11.03 -5.57
CA GLY A 64 -1.45 12.10 -6.27
C GLY A 64 -2.09 12.45 -7.61
N VAL A 65 -2.43 11.44 -8.42
CA VAL A 65 -3.08 11.61 -9.72
C VAL A 65 -4.45 12.29 -9.58
N LEU A 66 -5.30 11.80 -8.66
CA LEU A 66 -6.63 12.36 -8.44
C LEU A 66 -6.59 13.81 -7.94
N ARG A 67 -5.69 14.12 -7.00
CA ARG A 67 -5.49 15.49 -6.53
C ARG A 67 -4.98 16.42 -7.63
N GLY A 68 -4.09 15.94 -8.50
CA GLY A 68 -3.62 16.70 -9.67
C GLY A 68 -4.75 17.01 -10.68
N LEU A 69 -5.78 16.16 -10.74
CA LEU A 69 -7.00 16.37 -11.53
C LEU A 69 -8.08 17.16 -10.77
N GLN A 70 -7.74 17.75 -9.61
CA GLN A 70 -8.66 18.47 -8.73
C GLN A 70 -9.83 17.62 -8.18
N ASP A 71 -9.73 16.29 -8.23
CA ASP A 71 -10.65 15.39 -7.53
C ASP A 71 -10.13 15.09 -6.12
N THR A 72 -10.64 15.84 -5.14
CA THR A 72 -10.32 15.65 -3.72
C THR A 72 -11.35 14.80 -2.98
N ARG A 73 -12.53 14.56 -3.57
CA ARG A 73 -13.61 13.80 -2.92
C ARG A 73 -13.32 12.31 -2.95
N THR A 74 -12.84 11.79 -4.08
CA THR A 74 -12.54 10.37 -4.23
C THR A 74 -11.50 9.90 -3.21
N PRO A 75 -10.34 10.57 -3.04
CA PRO A 75 -9.37 10.15 -2.04
C PRO A 75 -9.89 10.22 -0.60
N LEU A 76 -10.73 11.20 -0.29
CA LEU A 76 -11.31 11.36 1.04
C LEU A 76 -12.22 10.17 1.40
N TYR A 77 -13.13 9.77 0.50
CA TYR A 77 -14.01 8.64 0.76
C TYR A 77 -13.27 7.32 0.90
N VAL A 78 -12.24 7.08 0.07
CA VAL A 78 -11.40 5.88 0.17
C VAL A 78 -10.61 5.87 1.48
N ALA A 79 -10.05 7.02 1.89
CA ALA A 79 -9.34 7.13 3.16
C ALA A 79 -10.26 6.84 4.35
N ILE A 80 -11.46 7.44 4.40
CA ILE A 80 -12.43 7.18 5.47
C ILE A 80 -12.78 5.69 5.53
N GLY A 81 -13.18 5.09 4.40
CA GLY A 81 -13.53 3.67 4.36
C GLY A 81 -12.34 2.77 4.73
N GLY A 82 -11.14 3.10 4.27
CA GLY A 82 -9.91 2.37 4.56
C GLY A 82 -9.52 2.41 6.04
N PHE A 83 -9.54 3.59 6.65
CA PHE A 83 -9.24 3.74 8.09
C PHE A 83 -10.32 3.10 8.97
N THR A 84 -11.60 3.20 8.60
CA THR A 84 -12.68 2.49 9.31
C THR A 84 -12.49 0.98 9.21
N ALA A 85 -12.23 0.44 8.01
CA ALA A 85 -11.96 -0.98 7.83
C ALA A 85 -10.72 -1.44 8.59
N ASN A 86 -9.66 -0.61 8.61
CA ASN A 86 -8.45 -0.87 9.38
C ASN A 86 -8.74 -0.98 10.88
N GLY A 87 -9.53 -0.05 11.44
CA GLY A 87 -9.92 -0.08 12.85
C GLY A 87 -10.69 -1.36 13.19
N ILE A 88 -11.68 -1.71 12.37
CA ILE A 88 -12.49 -2.93 12.56
C ILE A 88 -11.60 -4.18 12.47
N LEU A 89 -10.75 -4.28 11.45
CA LEU A 89 -9.84 -5.40 11.26
C LEU A 89 -8.86 -5.53 12.42
N ASN A 90 -8.31 -4.42 12.92
CA ASN A 90 -7.47 -4.44 14.12
C ASN A 90 -8.25 -4.99 15.30
N VAL A 91 -9.46 -4.50 15.58
CA VAL A 91 -10.26 -4.99 16.72
C VAL A 91 -10.55 -6.50 16.58
N VAL A 92 -10.96 -6.94 15.40
CA VAL A 92 -11.31 -8.35 15.15
C VAL A 92 -10.09 -9.27 15.20
N LEU A 93 -8.97 -8.89 14.57
CA LEU A 93 -7.78 -9.74 14.51
C LEU A 93 -6.99 -9.74 15.81
N VAL A 94 -6.93 -8.60 16.51
CA VAL A 94 -6.21 -8.48 17.79
C VAL A 94 -7.02 -9.13 18.91
N TYR A 95 -8.28 -8.73 19.10
CA TYR A 95 -9.10 -9.20 20.23
C TYR A 95 -9.91 -10.46 19.91
N GLY A 96 -10.42 -10.61 18.68
CA GLY A 96 -11.23 -11.77 18.30
C GLY A 96 -10.41 -13.01 17.98
N ALA A 97 -9.33 -12.85 17.19
CA ALA A 97 -8.45 -13.96 16.82
C ALA A 97 -7.24 -14.13 17.76
N GLY A 98 -7.02 -13.22 18.71
CA GLY A 98 -5.92 -13.29 19.67
C GLY A 98 -4.53 -13.18 19.04
N LEU A 99 -4.42 -12.66 17.81
CA LEU A 99 -3.16 -12.62 17.06
C LEU A 99 -2.21 -11.51 17.53
N GLY A 100 -2.64 -10.67 18.49
CA GLY A 100 -1.84 -9.60 19.06
C GLY A 100 -1.22 -8.69 18.00
N ILE A 101 0.09 -8.47 18.10
CA ILE A 101 0.86 -7.61 17.19
C ILE A 101 0.80 -8.10 15.73
N ALA A 102 0.80 -9.42 15.49
CA ALA A 102 0.68 -9.97 14.14
C ALA A 102 -0.71 -9.68 13.53
N GLY A 103 -1.76 -9.74 14.35
CA GLY A 103 -3.12 -9.37 13.95
C GLY A 103 -3.23 -7.91 13.53
N SER A 104 -2.57 -7.01 14.27
CA SER A 104 -2.53 -5.59 13.93
C SER A 104 -1.80 -5.31 12.61
N ALA A 105 -0.67 -5.99 12.38
CA ALA A 105 0.06 -5.90 11.13
C ALA A 105 -0.81 -6.33 9.94
N TRP A 106 -1.46 -7.50 10.04
CA TRP A 106 -2.36 -8.01 9.00
C TRP A 106 -3.57 -7.10 8.76
N GLY A 107 -4.18 -6.57 9.82
CA GLY A 107 -5.29 -5.62 9.68
C GLY A 107 -4.90 -4.37 8.90
N THR A 108 -3.64 -3.94 9.05
CA THR A 108 -3.08 -2.80 8.32
C THR A 108 -2.78 -3.15 6.86
N VAL A 109 -2.16 -4.29 6.60
CA VAL A 109 -1.92 -4.76 5.22
C VAL A 109 -3.24 -4.93 4.46
N LEU A 110 -4.23 -5.60 5.06
CA LEU A 110 -5.53 -5.83 4.44
C LEU A 110 -6.28 -4.53 4.14
N ALA A 111 -6.24 -3.56 5.05
CA ALA A 111 -6.83 -2.25 4.80
C ALA A 111 -6.12 -1.49 3.67
N GLN A 112 -4.79 -1.52 3.62
CA GLN A 112 -4.02 -0.90 2.53
C GLN A 112 -4.32 -1.55 1.19
N VAL A 113 -4.40 -2.88 1.14
CA VAL A 113 -4.80 -3.62 -0.07
C VAL A 113 -6.23 -3.25 -0.48
N GLY A 114 -7.16 -3.18 0.47
CA GLY A 114 -8.54 -2.75 0.22
C GLY A 114 -8.62 -1.35 -0.38
N MET A 115 -7.86 -0.39 0.16
CA MET A 115 -7.76 0.96 -0.40
C MET A 115 -7.17 0.94 -1.81
N ALA A 116 -6.09 0.20 -2.04
CA ALA A 116 -5.47 0.08 -3.36
C ALA A 116 -6.45 -0.49 -4.41
N VAL A 117 -7.21 -1.53 -4.04
CA VAL A 117 -8.27 -2.10 -4.89
C VAL A 117 -9.37 -1.06 -5.18
N ALA A 118 -9.81 -0.32 -4.17
CA ALA A 118 -10.81 0.74 -4.35
C ALA A 118 -10.32 1.82 -5.34
N TYR A 119 -9.08 2.28 -5.21
CA TYR A 119 -8.48 3.22 -6.17
C TYR A 119 -8.37 2.63 -7.57
N LEU A 120 -7.93 1.38 -7.71
CA LEU A 120 -7.87 0.71 -9.02
C LEU A 120 -9.26 0.65 -9.67
N ILE A 121 -10.31 0.34 -8.91
CA ILE A 121 -11.70 0.35 -9.41
C ILE A 121 -12.11 1.74 -9.88
N VAL A 122 -11.81 2.79 -9.10
CA VAL A 122 -12.17 4.17 -9.49
C VAL A 122 -11.40 4.60 -10.74
N VAL A 123 -10.11 4.31 -10.81
CA VAL A 123 -9.26 4.62 -11.97
C VAL A 123 -9.75 3.89 -13.22
N VAL A 124 -10.07 2.59 -13.13
CA VAL A 124 -10.57 1.80 -14.26
C VAL A 124 -11.96 2.28 -14.71
N ARG A 125 -12.86 2.59 -13.77
CA ARG A 125 -14.19 3.14 -14.10
C ARG A 125 -14.07 4.53 -14.74
N GLY A 126 -13.18 5.38 -14.23
CA GLY A 126 -12.88 6.69 -14.79
C GLY A 126 -12.30 6.60 -16.21
N ALA A 127 -11.36 5.68 -16.45
CA ALA A 127 -10.76 5.44 -17.75
C ALA A 127 -11.78 4.95 -18.79
N ARG A 128 -12.66 4.03 -18.42
CA ARG A 128 -13.75 3.54 -19.28
C ARG A 128 -14.74 4.64 -19.65
N LYS A 129 -15.10 5.52 -18.71
CA LYS A 129 -16.02 6.64 -18.96
C LYS A 129 -15.47 7.67 -19.95
N HIS A 130 -14.15 7.80 -20.06
CA HIS A 130 -13.47 8.76 -20.95
C HIS A 130 -12.82 8.10 -22.18
N GLY A 131 -13.09 6.82 -22.46
CA GLY A 131 -12.58 6.12 -23.64
C GLY A 131 -11.06 5.94 -23.68
N ALA A 132 -10.37 6.02 -22.53
CA ALA A 132 -8.92 5.89 -22.46
C ALA A 132 -8.47 4.41 -22.45
N SER A 133 -7.47 4.07 -23.28
CA SER A 133 -6.88 2.73 -23.37
C SER A 133 -6.28 2.25 -22.04
N LEU A 134 -6.59 1.00 -21.67
CA LEU A 134 -6.17 0.29 -20.45
C LEU A 134 -4.88 -0.54 -20.60
N ARG A 135 -4.19 -0.47 -21.75
CA ARG A 135 -2.98 -1.28 -21.98
C ARG A 135 -1.73 -0.62 -21.38
N PRO A 136 -0.84 -1.39 -20.69
CA PRO A 136 0.46 -0.89 -20.29
C PRO A 136 1.29 -0.57 -21.53
N ASP A 137 1.80 0.65 -21.62
CA ASP A 137 2.68 1.07 -22.71
C ASP A 137 4.10 1.18 -22.16
N ALA A 138 5.00 0.34 -22.67
CA ALA A 138 6.40 0.30 -22.26
C ALA A 138 7.13 1.63 -22.49
N ALA A 139 6.60 2.51 -23.34
CA ALA A 139 7.13 3.84 -23.59
C ALA A 139 6.91 4.81 -22.41
N GLY A 140 5.80 4.69 -21.67
CA GLY A 140 5.47 5.56 -20.53
C GLY A 140 6.41 5.34 -19.33
N ILE A 141 6.73 4.07 -19.06
CA ILE A 141 7.64 3.65 -17.98
C ILE A 141 9.05 4.25 -18.17
N ARG A 142 9.55 4.33 -19.42
CA ARG A 142 10.86 4.95 -19.71
C ARG A 142 10.88 6.47 -19.59
N ALA A 143 9.74 7.13 -19.77
CA ALA A 143 9.64 8.59 -19.67
C ALA A 143 9.60 9.04 -18.19
N SER A 144 8.87 8.33 -17.33
CA SER A 144 8.83 8.63 -15.89
C SER A 144 10.15 8.33 -15.17
N ALA A 145 10.99 7.43 -15.69
CA ALA A 145 12.32 7.17 -15.14
C ALA A 145 13.36 8.27 -15.49
N ARG A 146 13.00 9.23 -16.35
CA ARG A 146 13.90 10.31 -16.82
C ARG A 146 13.46 11.71 -16.44
N ALA A 147 12.32 11.86 -15.78
CA ALA A 147 11.79 13.13 -15.27
C ALA A 147 12.13 13.27 -13.78
#